data_AF-A0A6G2W243-F1
#
_entry.id   AF-A0A6G2W243-F1
#
_cell.length_a   1.000
_cell.length_b   1.000
_cell.length_c   1.000
_cell.angle_alpha   90.00
_cell.angle_beta   90.00
_cell.angle_gamma   90.00
#
_symmetry.space_group_name_H-M   'P 1'
#
loop_
_entity.id
_entity.type
_entity.pdbx_description
1 polymer ?
#
loop_
_entity_poly.entity_id
_entity_poly.type
_entity_poly.pdbx_seq_one_letter_code
_entity_poly.pdbx_strand_id
1 'polypeptide(L)'
;MAAGLLGATPAVAAEDPYAPAYRSQVVEIWEAGGTGIKEAAEQALLGSDEDIQQFLTDMPTIQQIDDRVDVSRVVNAGGPGVREAAKKALAGGPVDIETFLDEGWKAPHEQDLRVEASKVVNFGGPGVQDAGRQALLGTAEDVKQFLDVGQFKAQQTDDRVEVTKLYNTGGANVKAAAKLALQGSPDDIVEFLEVGQFVARNRDQEYATIAQLTKQAEAAGKQAEAATDKAEEASGKAIAAAALAEDAAERAAKETEAAKNDAGRATVKARQAADAARAAAEAAQQAIGAANAANRSA
;
A
#
# COMPACT_ATOMS: atom_id res chain seq x y z
N MET A 1 -56.28 -42.91 50.52
CA MET A 1 -56.39 -42.30 49.17
C MET A 1 -56.48 -40.80 49.37
N ALA A 2 -55.74 -39.90 48.75
CA ALA A 2 -54.70 -39.99 47.73
C ALA A 2 -53.75 -38.79 47.93
N ALA A 3 -52.46 -38.98 47.69
CA ALA A 3 -51.47 -37.92 47.64
C ALA A 3 -51.62 -37.15 46.32
N GLY A 4 -51.77 -35.83 46.38
CA GLY A 4 -51.79 -34.96 45.21
C GLY A 4 -50.37 -34.61 44.79
N LEU A 5 -49.90 -35.20 43.68
CA LEU A 5 -48.71 -34.74 42.98
C LEU A 5 -49.03 -33.44 42.23
N LEU A 6 -48.48 -32.32 42.69
CA LEU A 6 -48.33 -31.10 41.91
C LEU A 6 -47.18 -31.33 40.91
N GLY A 7 -47.54 -31.72 39.68
CA GLY A 7 -46.58 -31.75 38.57
C GLY A 7 -46.20 -30.32 38.18
N ALA A 8 -44.94 -29.97 38.33
CA ALA A 8 -44.38 -28.79 37.67
C ALA A 8 -44.40 -29.04 36.16
N THR A 9 -45.18 -28.24 35.43
CA THR A 9 -45.08 -28.17 33.97
C THR A 9 -43.66 -27.70 33.62
N PRO A 10 -42.90 -28.39 32.75
CA PRO A 10 -41.64 -27.84 32.27
C PRO A 10 -41.96 -26.55 31.52
N ALA A 11 -41.23 -25.48 31.84
CA ALA A 11 -41.24 -24.28 31.03
C ALA A 11 -40.62 -24.63 29.67
N VAL A 12 -41.45 -24.81 28.66
CA VAL A 12 -41.00 -24.86 27.27
C VAL A 12 -40.65 -23.42 26.92
N ALA A 13 -39.35 -23.13 26.73
CA ALA A 13 -38.94 -21.89 26.09
C ALA A 13 -39.65 -21.86 24.73
N ALA A 14 -40.46 -20.83 24.47
CA ALA A 14 -41.09 -20.68 23.18
C ALA A 14 -39.97 -20.50 22.14
N GLU A 15 -39.80 -21.47 21.24
CA GLU A 15 -38.88 -21.34 20.11
C GLU A 15 -39.30 -20.11 19.29
N ASP A 16 -38.37 -19.16 19.11
CA ASP A 16 -38.60 -18.00 18.27
C ASP A 16 -38.77 -18.49 16.81
N PRO A 17 -39.96 -18.35 16.20
CA PRO A 17 -40.20 -18.85 14.86
C PRO A 17 -39.35 -18.15 13.78
N TYR A 18 -38.68 -17.05 14.12
CA TYR A 18 -37.76 -16.33 13.23
C TYR A 18 -36.29 -16.76 13.39
N ALA A 19 -35.94 -17.61 14.36
CA ALA A 19 -34.56 -18.04 14.62
C ALA A 19 -33.83 -18.64 13.39
N PRO A 20 -34.47 -19.46 12.52
CA PRO A 20 -33.82 -19.92 11.29
C PRO A 20 -33.50 -18.81 10.30
N ALA A 21 -34.34 -17.77 10.21
CA ALA A 21 -34.15 -16.63 9.31
C ALA A 21 -33.00 -15.71 9.78
N TYR A 22 -32.86 -15.54 11.10
CA TYR A 22 -31.73 -14.80 11.67
C TYR A 22 -30.41 -15.53 11.44
N ARG A 23 -30.37 -16.86 11.58
CA ARG A 23 -29.17 -17.66 11.26
C ARG A 23 -28.73 -17.50 9.81
N SER A 24 -29.65 -17.58 8.85
CA SER A 24 -29.30 -17.37 7.44
C SER A 24 -28.76 -15.96 7.19
N GLN A 25 -29.35 -14.94 7.82
CA GLN A 25 -28.88 -13.56 7.70
C GLN A 25 -27.45 -13.40 8.26
N VAL A 26 -27.14 -14.02 9.40
CA VAL A 26 -25.79 -13.95 9.98
C VAL A 26 -24.76 -14.65 9.10
N VAL A 27 -25.11 -15.74 8.40
CA VAL A 27 -24.20 -16.37 7.42
C VAL A 27 -23.89 -15.42 6.26
N GLU A 28 -24.89 -14.72 5.71
CA GLU A 28 -24.67 -13.74 4.64
C GLU A 28 -23.75 -12.59 5.10
N ILE A 29 -23.98 -12.09 6.31
CA ILE A 29 -23.14 -11.06 6.94
C ILE A 29 -21.72 -11.58 7.17
N TRP A 30 -21.57 -12.82 7.63
CA TRP A 30 -20.26 -13.47 7.81
C TRP A 30 -19.50 -13.59 6.49
N GLU A 31 -20.15 -13.96 5.39
CA GLU A 31 -19.48 -14.11 4.08
C GLU A 31 -18.95 -12.75 3.56
N ALA A 32 -19.76 -11.70 3.69
CA ALA A 32 -19.45 -10.37 3.17
C ALA A 32 -18.60 -9.49 4.11
N GLY A 33 -18.62 -9.78 5.42
CA GLY A 33 -18.07 -8.91 6.45
C GLY A 33 -16.55 -8.86 6.54
N GLY A 34 -16.07 -7.81 7.22
CA GLY A 34 -14.68 -7.65 7.64
C GLY A 34 -14.25 -8.67 8.70
N THR A 35 -13.00 -8.56 9.18
CA THR A 35 -12.42 -9.54 10.12
C THR A 35 -13.19 -9.60 11.44
N GLY A 36 -13.52 -8.44 12.03
CA GLY A 36 -14.28 -8.37 13.26
C GLY A 36 -15.71 -8.89 13.10
N ILE A 37 -16.37 -8.55 11.99
CA ILE A 37 -17.71 -9.07 11.67
C ILE A 37 -17.68 -10.60 11.53
N LYS A 38 -16.68 -11.16 10.84
CA LYS A 38 -16.52 -12.60 10.68
C LYS A 38 -16.32 -13.32 12.01
N GLU A 39 -15.40 -12.83 12.85
CA GLU A 39 -15.15 -13.42 14.16
C GLU A 39 -16.39 -13.40 15.06
N ALA A 40 -17.11 -12.27 15.10
CA ALA A 40 -18.30 -12.13 15.93
C ALA A 40 -19.50 -12.94 15.41
N ALA A 41 -19.70 -12.97 14.09
CA ALA A 41 -20.74 -13.78 13.45
C ALA A 41 -20.49 -15.29 13.67
N GLU A 42 -19.24 -15.75 13.57
CA GLU A 42 -18.89 -17.14 13.84
C GLU A 42 -19.21 -17.53 15.29
N GLN A 43 -18.86 -16.67 16.27
CA GLN A 43 -19.19 -16.91 17.68
C GLN A 43 -20.70 -16.97 17.90
N ALA A 44 -21.47 -16.06 17.28
CA ALA A 44 -22.93 -16.05 17.39
C ALA A 44 -23.57 -17.28 16.74
N LEU A 45 -23.07 -17.74 15.59
CA LEU A 45 -23.57 -18.94 14.90
C LEU A 45 -23.29 -20.23 15.68
N LEU A 46 -22.23 -20.28 16.49
CA LEU A 46 -21.92 -21.40 17.38
C LEU A 46 -22.69 -21.33 18.71
N GLY A 47 -23.38 -20.23 18.99
CA GLY A 47 -24.08 -19.93 20.24
C GLY A 47 -25.60 -20.14 20.19
N SER A 48 -26.31 -19.44 21.08
CA SER A 48 -27.78 -19.47 21.17
C SER A 48 -28.46 -18.45 20.25
N ASP A 49 -29.79 -18.47 20.20
CA ASP A 49 -30.55 -17.47 19.45
C ASP A 49 -30.38 -16.06 20.04
N GLU A 50 -30.17 -15.95 21.35
CA GLU A 50 -29.81 -14.69 22.02
C GLU A 50 -28.45 -14.16 21.56
N ASP A 51 -27.45 -15.03 21.35
CA ASP A 51 -26.14 -14.63 20.83
C ASP A 51 -26.24 -14.07 19.40
N ILE A 52 -27.13 -14.63 18.59
CA ILE A 52 -27.46 -14.11 17.25
C ILE A 52 -28.09 -12.72 17.33
N GLN A 53 -29.08 -12.53 18.20
CA GLN A 53 -29.72 -11.21 18.35
C GLN A 53 -28.74 -10.16 18.91
N GLN A 54 -27.87 -10.57 19.84
CA GLN A 54 -26.83 -9.70 20.38
C GLN A 54 -25.83 -9.30 19.29
N PHE A 55 -25.37 -10.24 18.46
CA PHE A 55 -24.51 -9.94 17.32
C PHE A 55 -25.16 -8.95 16.35
N LEU A 56 -26.41 -9.19 15.94
CA LEU A 56 -27.12 -8.27 15.04
C LEU A 56 -27.27 -6.87 15.64
N THR A 57 -27.39 -6.76 16.97
CA THR A 57 -27.44 -5.50 17.70
C THR A 57 -26.08 -4.79 17.72
N ASP A 58 -24.99 -5.54 17.93
CA ASP A 58 -23.63 -5.00 18.01
C ASP A 58 -22.98 -4.76 16.64
N MET A 59 -23.49 -5.40 15.59
CA MET A 59 -22.96 -5.39 14.22
C MET A 59 -22.57 -3.98 13.72
N PRO A 60 -23.39 -2.91 13.86
CA PRO A 60 -23.00 -1.58 13.39
C PRO A 60 -21.75 -1.04 14.10
N THR A 61 -21.55 -1.38 15.37
CA THR A 61 -20.34 -1.00 16.10
C THR A 61 -19.14 -1.80 15.61
N ILE A 62 -19.32 -3.10 15.35
CA ILE A 62 -18.25 -3.96 14.83
C ILE A 62 -17.83 -3.52 13.42
N GLN A 63 -18.77 -3.20 12.55
CA GLN A 63 -18.52 -2.72 11.19
C GLN A 63 -17.68 -1.43 11.20
N GLN A 64 -18.04 -0.45 12.05
CA GLN A 64 -17.27 0.80 12.18
C GLN A 64 -15.79 0.57 12.57
N ILE A 65 -15.52 -0.53 13.27
CA ILE A 65 -14.16 -0.89 13.69
C ILE A 65 -13.40 -1.44 12.49
N ASP A 66 -14.00 -2.40 11.78
CA ASP A 66 -13.45 -2.99 10.57
C ASP A 66 -13.19 -1.92 9.51
N ASP A 67 -14.14 -1.01 9.27
CA ASP A 67 -13.99 0.07 8.30
C ASP A 67 -12.79 0.96 8.61
N ARG A 68 -12.57 1.32 9.87
CA ARG A 68 -11.39 2.12 10.27
C ARG A 68 -10.09 1.35 10.08
N VAL A 69 -10.09 0.03 10.28
CA VAL A 69 -8.94 -0.82 9.95
C VAL A 69 -8.69 -0.78 8.43
N ASP A 70 -9.73 -0.90 7.62
CA ASP A 70 -9.61 -0.88 6.17
C ASP A 70 -9.14 0.48 5.64
N VAL A 71 -9.60 1.59 6.22
CA VAL A 71 -9.05 2.92 5.90
C VAL A 71 -7.56 2.99 6.20
N SER A 72 -7.12 2.42 7.33
CA SER A 72 -5.71 2.40 7.69
C SER A 72 -4.87 1.59 6.68
N ARG A 73 -5.41 0.48 6.18
CA ARG A 73 -4.78 -0.31 5.09
C ARG A 73 -4.70 0.50 3.80
N VAL A 74 -5.77 1.21 3.43
CA VAL A 74 -5.79 2.09 2.26
C VAL A 74 -4.78 3.23 2.38
N VAL A 75 -4.63 3.84 3.57
CA VAL A 75 -3.62 4.88 3.82
C VAL A 75 -2.19 4.36 3.61
N ASN A 76 -1.91 3.14 4.07
CA ASN A 76 -0.59 2.53 3.95
C ASN A 76 -0.24 2.19 2.49
N ALA A 77 -1.22 1.75 1.71
CA ALA A 77 -1.04 1.45 0.28
C ALA A 77 -1.10 2.71 -0.62
N GLY A 78 -1.76 3.77 -0.14
CA GLY A 78 -2.09 4.95 -0.93
C GLY A 78 -0.97 6.01 -1.03
N GLY A 79 -1.05 6.80 -2.10
CA GLY A 79 -0.25 8.01 -2.29
C GLY A 79 -0.76 9.19 -1.44
N PRO A 80 -0.09 10.36 -1.53
CA PRO A 80 -0.45 11.53 -0.73
C PRO A 80 -1.92 11.94 -0.82
N GLY A 81 -2.51 11.94 -2.02
CA GLY A 81 -3.90 12.29 -2.24
C GLY A 81 -4.85 11.32 -1.53
N VAL A 82 -4.61 10.01 -1.64
CA VAL A 82 -5.43 8.99 -0.96
C VAL A 82 -5.34 9.16 0.55
N ARG A 83 -4.15 9.44 1.09
CA ARG A 83 -3.95 9.64 2.53
C ARG A 83 -4.71 10.86 3.06
N GLU A 84 -4.72 11.97 2.31
CA GLU A 84 -5.48 13.15 2.70
C GLU A 84 -7.00 12.92 2.63
N ALA A 85 -7.47 12.20 1.61
CA ALA A 85 -8.88 11.81 1.52
C ALA A 85 -9.30 10.89 2.68
N ALA A 86 -8.46 9.91 3.04
CA ALA A 86 -8.69 9.03 4.19
C ALA A 86 -8.75 9.79 5.51
N LYS A 87 -7.81 10.74 5.76
CA LYS A 87 -7.83 11.59 6.96
C LYS A 87 -9.14 12.37 7.08
N LYS A 88 -9.61 12.94 5.96
CA LYS A 88 -10.89 13.65 5.93
C LYS A 88 -12.06 12.73 6.29
N ALA A 89 -12.08 11.52 5.76
CA ALA A 89 -13.11 10.53 6.07
C ALA A 89 -13.08 10.11 7.55
N LEU A 90 -11.89 9.85 8.12
CA LEU A 90 -11.73 9.46 9.52
C LEU A 90 -12.13 10.53 10.53
N ALA A 91 -12.04 11.81 10.14
CA ALA A 91 -12.51 12.95 10.92
C ALA A 91 -14.04 13.14 10.88
N GLY A 92 -14.70 12.48 9.93
CA GLY A 92 -16.15 12.45 9.78
C GLY A 92 -16.83 11.35 10.60
N GLY A 93 -18.04 10.99 10.20
CA GLY A 93 -18.82 9.91 10.78
C GLY A 93 -18.66 8.57 10.02
N PRO A 94 -19.35 7.50 10.47
CA PRO A 94 -19.36 6.20 9.79
C PRO A 94 -19.68 6.29 8.30
N VAL A 95 -20.66 7.12 7.93
CA VAL A 95 -21.07 7.33 6.53
C VAL A 95 -19.94 7.92 5.68
N ASP A 96 -19.12 8.82 6.24
CA ASP A 96 -17.98 9.40 5.51
C ASP A 96 -16.88 8.35 5.27
N ILE A 97 -16.69 7.45 6.23
CA ILE A 97 -15.73 6.33 6.14
C ILE A 97 -16.19 5.33 5.08
N GLU A 98 -17.44 4.89 5.13
CA GLU A 98 -18.02 3.97 4.15
C GLU A 98 -17.94 4.57 2.73
N THR A 99 -18.36 5.82 2.57
CA THR A 99 -18.29 6.54 1.27
C THR A 99 -16.86 6.59 0.74
N PHE A 100 -15.87 6.78 1.63
CA PHE A 100 -14.47 6.77 1.24
C PHE A 100 -14.00 5.39 0.79
N LEU A 101 -14.34 4.33 1.53
CA LEU A 101 -13.95 2.95 1.21
C LEU A 101 -14.59 2.46 -0.10
N ASP A 102 -15.83 2.86 -0.38
CA ASP A 102 -16.54 2.48 -1.59
C ASP A 102 -15.94 3.13 -2.85
N GLU A 103 -15.86 4.46 -2.85
CA GLU A 103 -15.48 5.23 -4.05
C GLU A 103 -14.56 6.42 -3.79
N GLY A 104 -14.56 6.98 -2.57
CA GLY A 104 -13.84 8.22 -2.28
C GLY A 104 -12.32 8.13 -2.42
N TRP A 105 -11.73 6.95 -2.40
CA TRP A 105 -10.30 6.74 -2.64
C TRP A 105 -9.90 6.74 -4.13
N LYS A 106 -10.84 6.46 -5.05
CA LYS A 106 -10.52 6.18 -6.47
C LYS A 106 -9.94 7.41 -7.19
N ALA A 107 -10.62 8.54 -7.09
CA ALA A 107 -10.18 9.79 -7.72
C ALA A 107 -8.81 10.29 -7.20
N PRO A 108 -8.56 10.37 -5.88
CA PRO A 108 -7.24 10.74 -5.39
C PRO A 108 -6.16 9.71 -5.76
N HIS A 109 -6.50 8.42 -5.86
CA HIS A 109 -5.55 7.41 -6.32
C HIS A 109 -5.14 7.62 -7.78
N GLU A 110 -6.08 7.92 -8.68
CA GLU A 110 -5.74 8.28 -10.07
C GLU A 110 -4.80 9.49 -10.12
N GLN A 111 -5.08 10.52 -9.31
CA GLN A 111 -4.24 11.70 -9.25
C GLN A 111 -2.83 11.38 -8.76
N ASP A 112 -2.71 10.53 -7.73
CA ASP A 112 -1.42 10.06 -7.22
C ASP A 112 -0.64 9.30 -8.30
N LEU A 113 -1.28 8.40 -9.05
CA LEU A 113 -0.65 7.68 -10.17
C LEU A 113 -0.16 8.63 -11.27
N ARG A 114 -0.93 9.69 -11.60
CA ARG A 114 -0.50 10.68 -12.59
C ARG A 114 0.71 11.49 -12.11
N VAL A 115 0.78 11.80 -10.82
CA VAL A 115 1.96 12.44 -10.21
C VAL A 115 3.16 11.50 -10.28
N GLU A 116 2.99 10.22 -9.95
CA GLU A 116 4.05 9.22 -10.02
C GLU A 116 4.56 9.04 -11.47
N ALA A 117 3.66 8.94 -12.45
CA ALA A 117 4.03 8.88 -13.86
C ALA A 117 4.78 10.14 -14.32
N SER A 118 4.39 11.32 -13.81
CA SER A 118 5.10 12.57 -14.10
C SER A 118 6.52 12.58 -13.53
N LYS A 119 6.73 12.01 -12.33
CA LYS A 119 8.09 11.83 -11.76
C LYS A 119 8.92 10.87 -12.62
N VAL A 120 8.34 9.74 -13.03
CA VAL A 120 9.01 8.78 -13.94
C VAL A 120 9.43 9.46 -15.25
N VAL A 121 8.55 10.28 -15.83
CA VAL A 121 8.87 11.08 -17.03
C VAL A 121 10.01 12.06 -16.75
N ASN A 122 10.01 12.77 -15.62
CA ASN A 122 11.04 13.76 -15.29
C ASN A 122 12.46 13.14 -15.21
N PHE A 123 12.56 11.96 -14.61
CA PHE A 123 13.85 11.29 -14.39
C PHE A 123 14.25 10.32 -15.50
N GLY A 124 13.30 9.90 -16.34
CA GLY A 124 13.50 8.91 -17.40
C GLY A 124 14.29 9.41 -18.62
N GLY A 125 14.80 8.45 -19.39
CA GLY A 125 15.38 8.69 -20.71
C GLY A 125 14.34 9.11 -21.77
N PRO A 126 14.77 9.45 -23.00
CA PRO A 126 13.87 9.94 -24.05
C PRO A 126 12.69 9.00 -24.35
N GLY A 127 12.93 7.69 -24.45
CA GLY A 127 11.88 6.71 -24.68
C GLY A 127 10.89 6.63 -23.52
N VAL A 128 11.38 6.66 -22.28
CA VAL A 128 10.51 6.70 -21.08
C VAL A 128 9.68 7.98 -21.06
N GLN A 129 10.26 9.13 -21.41
CA GLN A 129 9.57 10.40 -21.49
C GLN A 129 8.45 10.37 -22.53
N ASP A 130 8.71 9.86 -23.72
CA ASP A 130 7.72 9.79 -24.79
C ASP A 130 6.55 8.85 -24.41
N ALA A 131 6.86 7.66 -23.91
CA ALA A 131 5.86 6.69 -23.46
C ALA A 131 5.01 7.24 -22.30
N GLY A 132 5.64 7.89 -21.32
CA GLY A 132 4.94 8.45 -20.18
C GLY A 132 4.07 9.66 -20.53
N ARG A 133 4.53 10.54 -21.44
CA ARG A 133 3.70 11.65 -21.95
C ARG A 133 2.46 11.12 -22.70
N GLN A 134 2.61 10.06 -23.48
CA GLN A 134 1.46 9.42 -24.14
C GLN A 134 0.47 8.86 -23.13
N ALA A 135 0.96 8.15 -22.12
CA ALA A 135 0.11 7.60 -21.05
C ALA A 135 -0.62 8.70 -20.27
N LEU A 136 0.05 9.80 -19.94
CA LEU A 136 -0.54 10.94 -19.23
C LEU A 136 -1.66 11.64 -20.02
N LEU A 137 -1.64 11.57 -21.35
CA LEU A 137 -2.73 12.09 -22.21
C LEU A 137 -3.91 11.12 -22.33
N GLY A 138 -3.76 9.88 -21.85
CA GLY A 138 -4.77 8.83 -21.91
C GLY A 138 -5.63 8.70 -20.65
N THR A 139 -6.20 7.52 -20.50
CA THR A 139 -7.07 7.09 -19.40
C THR A 139 -6.26 6.73 -18.14
N ALA A 140 -6.94 6.55 -17.00
CA ALA A 140 -6.32 6.04 -15.78
C ALA A 140 -5.61 4.69 -15.99
N GLU A 141 -6.19 3.82 -16.83
CA GLU A 141 -5.61 2.52 -17.16
C GLU A 141 -4.33 2.67 -17.99
N ASP A 142 -4.25 3.66 -18.89
CA ASP A 142 -3.03 3.93 -19.66
C ASP A 142 -1.88 4.38 -18.75
N VAL A 143 -2.17 5.24 -17.76
CA VAL A 143 -1.19 5.67 -16.75
C VAL A 143 -0.72 4.48 -15.92
N LYS A 144 -1.65 3.63 -15.45
CA LYS A 144 -1.32 2.42 -14.69
C LYS A 144 -0.47 1.45 -15.52
N GLN A 145 -0.86 1.16 -16.75
CA GLN A 145 -0.13 0.25 -17.65
C GLN A 145 1.28 0.77 -17.96
N PHE A 146 1.45 2.09 -18.05
CA PHE A 146 2.77 2.70 -18.17
C PHE A 146 3.62 2.49 -16.92
N LEU A 147 3.08 2.76 -15.73
CA LEU A 147 3.77 2.56 -14.46
C LEU A 147 4.13 1.09 -14.23
N ASP A 148 3.22 0.16 -14.50
CA ASP A 148 3.42 -1.27 -14.22
C ASP A 148 4.41 -1.92 -15.20
N VAL A 149 4.39 -1.52 -16.48
CA VAL A 149 5.13 -2.23 -17.55
C VAL A 149 5.78 -1.30 -18.56
N GLY A 150 5.08 -0.24 -18.99
CA GLY A 150 5.51 0.61 -20.10
C GLY A 150 6.85 1.30 -19.87
N GLN A 151 7.07 1.84 -18.66
CA GLN A 151 8.30 2.54 -18.30
C GLN A 151 9.53 1.62 -18.41
N PHE A 152 9.42 0.36 -17.99
CA PHE A 152 10.54 -0.58 -17.99
C PHE A 152 10.94 -1.01 -19.41
N LYS A 153 9.95 -1.23 -20.28
CA LYS A 153 10.20 -1.53 -21.71
C LYS A 153 10.86 -0.35 -22.43
N ALA A 154 10.40 0.86 -22.12
CA ALA A 154 10.98 2.07 -22.68
C ALA A 154 12.43 2.27 -22.19
N GLN A 155 12.68 2.06 -20.89
CA GLN A 155 14.02 2.14 -20.31
C GLN A 155 14.99 1.14 -20.95
N GLN A 156 14.59 -0.12 -21.15
CA GLN A 156 15.41 -1.12 -21.84
C GLN A 156 15.79 -0.69 -23.26
N THR A 157 14.89 0.02 -23.94
CA THR A 157 15.17 0.55 -25.28
C THR A 157 16.19 1.69 -25.21
N ASP A 158 16.02 2.62 -24.26
CA ASP A 158 16.95 3.72 -24.02
C ASP A 158 18.36 3.20 -23.67
N ASP A 159 18.46 2.22 -22.77
CA ASP A 159 19.72 1.61 -22.34
C ASP A 159 20.46 0.98 -23.52
N ARG A 160 19.74 0.23 -24.37
CA ARG A 160 20.32 -0.41 -25.54
C ARG A 160 20.83 0.59 -26.57
N VAL A 161 20.14 1.73 -26.72
CA VAL A 161 20.59 2.84 -27.56
C VAL A 161 21.88 3.45 -27.01
N GLU A 162 21.97 3.67 -25.69
CA GLU A 162 23.17 4.23 -25.07
C GLU A 162 24.37 3.27 -25.19
N VAL A 163 24.19 1.96 -24.98
CA VAL A 163 25.26 0.97 -25.21
C VAL A 163 25.69 0.94 -26.68
N THR A 164 24.75 1.03 -27.62
CA THR A 164 25.08 1.07 -29.05
C THR A 164 25.90 2.30 -29.41
N LYS A 165 25.63 3.44 -28.78
CA LYS A 165 26.43 4.66 -28.96
C LYS A 165 27.86 4.45 -28.45
N LEU A 166 28.02 3.87 -27.26
CA LEU A 166 29.32 3.54 -26.69
C LEU A 166 30.10 2.55 -27.56
N TYR A 167 29.43 1.56 -28.13
CA TYR A 167 30.02 0.65 -29.12
C TYR A 167 30.54 1.37 -30.37
N ASN A 168 29.90 2.46 -30.81
CA ASN A 168 30.36 3.18 -31.99
C ASN A 168 31.52 4.14 -31.68
N THR A 169 31.50 4.78 -30.52
CA THR A 169 32.42 5.88 -30.19
C THR A 169 33.60 5.50 -29.29
N GLY A 170 33.54 4.38 -28.56
CA GLY A 170 34.55 4.01 -27.57
C GLY A 170 35.81 3.35 -28.15
N GLY A 171 36.82 3.16 -27.30
CA GLY A 171 38.05 2.44 -27.59
C GLY A 171 37.87 0.94 -27.77
N ALA A 172 38.94 0.23 -28.09
CA ALA A 172 38.88 -1.18 -28.48
C ALA A 172 38.24 -2.07 -27.39
N ASN A 173 38.57 -1.84 -26.12
CA ASN A 173 38.00 -2.58 -25.00
C ASN A 173 36.54 -2.20 -24.75
N VAL A 174 36.20 -0.91 -24.82
CA VAL A 174 34.80 -0.45 -24.68
C VAL A 174 33.92 -1.06 -25.76
N LYS A 175 34.38 -1.09 -27.02
CA LYS A 175 33.66 -1.73 -28.13
C LYS A 175 33.45 -3.21 -27.89
N ALA A 176 34.48 -3.92 -27.44
CA ALA A 176 34.39 -5.35 -27.15
C ALA A 176 33.37 -5.64 -26.03
N ALA A 177 33.43 -4.88 -24.93
CA ALA A 177 32.51 -5.03 -23.81
C ALA A 177 31.07 -4.64 -24.16
N ALA A 178 30.86 -3.53 -24.86
CA ALA A 178 29.54 -3.11 -25.33
C ALA A 178 28.91 -4.14 -26.28
N LYS A 179 29.72 -4.74 -27.17
CA LYS A 179 29.26 -5.80 -28.05
C LYS A 179 28.79 -7.03 -27.28
N LEU A 180 29.53 -7.43 -26.25
CA LEU A 180 29.15 -8.55 -25.39
C LEU A 180 27.82 -8.27 -24.69
N ALA A 181 27.67 -7.08 -24.08
CA ALA A 181 26.43 -6.67 -23.42
C ALA A 181 25.22 -6.66 -24.37
N LEU A 182 25.38 -6.14 -25.60
CA LEU A 182 24.31 -6.11 -26.62
C LEU A 182 23.88 -7.50 -27.11
N GLN A 183 24.70 -8.53 -26.89
CA GLN A 183 24.39 -9.93 -27.20
C GLN A 183 23.76 -10.68 -26.01
N GLY A 184 23.76 -10.07 -24.83
CA GLY A 184 23.23 -10.62 -23.59
C GLY A 184 21.78 -10.24 -23.31
N SER A 185 21.42 -10.37 -22.04
CA SER A 185 20.16 -9.98 -21.44
C SER A 185 20.08 -8.47 -21.15
N PRO A 186 18.88 -7.94 -20.83
CA PRO A 186 18.75 -6.57 -20.34
C PRO A 186 19.64 -6.27 -19.11
N ASP A 187 19.84 -7.26 -18.24
CA ASP A 187 20.70 -7.11 -17.06
C ASP A 187 22.17 -6.94 -17.46
N ASP A 188 22.65 -7.62 -18.50
CA ASP A 188 24.02 -7.45 -19.03
C ASP A 188 24.23 -6.03 -19.60
N ILE A 189 23.19 -5.45 -20.21
CA ILE A 189 23.21 -4.06 -20.71
C ILE A 189 23.34 -3.09 -19.54
N VAL A 190 22.55 -3.27 -18.49
CA VAL A 190 22.58 -2.43 -17.29
C VAL A 190 23.94 -2.55 -16.59
N GLU A 191 24.44 -3.77 -16.37
CA GLU A 191 25.76 -4.00 -15.74
C GLU A 191 26.88 -3.30 -16.51
N PHE A 192 26.84 -3.37 -17.85
CA PHE A 192 27.81 -2.68 -18.68
C PHE A 192 27.72 -1.16 -18.53
N LEU A 193 26.52 -0.58 -18.51
CA LEU A 193 26.32 0.85 -18.32
C LEU A 193 26.77 1.32 -16.92
N GLU A 194 26.52 0.54 -15.87
CA GLU A 194 26.85 0.93 -14.50
C GLU A 194 28.33 0.75 -14.18
N VAL A 195 28.96 -0.33 -14.65
CA VAL A 195 30.33 -0.71 -14.24
C VAL A 195 31.22 -1.01 -15.44
N GLY A 196 30.75 -1.85 -16.37
CA GLY A 196 31.58 -2.41 -17.44
C GLY A 196 32.25 -1.37 -18.32
N GLN A 197 31.55 -0.28 -18.66
CA GLN A 197 32.08 0.78 -19.52
C GLN A 197 33.29 1.50 -18.89
N PHE A 198 33.31 1.67 -17.56
CA PHE A 198 34.39 2.39 -16.87
C PHE A 198 35.65 1.52 -16.77
N VAL A 199 35.47 0.23 -16.48
CA VAL A 199 36.57 -0.75 -16.49
C VAL A 199 37.20 -0.84 -17.87
N ALA A 200 36.37 -0.87 -18.93
CA ALA A 200 36.84 -0.94 -20.29
C ALA A 200 37.58 0.34 -20.73
N ARG A 201 37.06 1.53 -20.40
CA ARG A 201 37.75 2.82 -20.67
C ARG A 201 39.11 2.93 -20.00
N ASN A 202 39.22 2.48 -18.74
CA ASN A 202 40.49 2.45 -18.03
C ASN A 202 41.54 1.61 -18.76
N ARG A 203 41.13 0.49 -19.38
CA ARG A 203 42.03 -0.34 -20.21
C ARG A 203 42.40 0.33 -21.53
N ASP A 204 41.47 1.09 -22.12
CA ASP A 204 41.72 1.89 -23.31
C ASP A 204 42.55 3.16 -23.03
N GLN A 205 42.87 3.45 -21.76
CA GLN A 205 43.51 4.71 -21.32
C GLN A 205 42.72 5.95 -21.80
N GLU A 206 41.40 5.82 -21.93
CA GLU A 206 40.53 6.93 -22.29
C GLU A 206 40.27 7.82 -21.08
N TYR A 207 40.64 9.09 -21.17
CA TYR A 207 40.21 10.08 -20.21
C TYR A 207 38.77 10.50 -20.51
N ALA A 208 37.94 10.60 -19.46
CA ALA A 208 36.62 11.18 -19.59
C ALA A 208 36.73 12.63 -20.09
N THR A 209 35.99 12.93 -21.15
CA THR A 209 35.84 14.30 -21.65
C THR A 209 35.03 15.15 -20.68
N ILE A 210 35.19 16.47 -20.73
CA ILE A 210 34.36 17.40 -19.94
C ILE A 210 32.88 17.13 -20.19
N ALA A 211 32.47 16.92 -21.44
CA ALA A 211 31.08 16.62 -21.79
C ALA A 211 30.56 15.33 -21.14
N GLN A 212 31.40 14.30 -20.97
CA GLN A 212 31.02 13.07 -20.28
C GLN A 212 30.94 13.26 -18.77
N LEU A 213 31.88 14.00 -18.17
CA LEU A 213 31.84 14.33 -16.75
C LEU A 213 30.61 15.18 -16.40
N THR A 214 30.26 16.16 -17.24
CA THR A 214 29.03 16.95 -17.09
C THR A 214 27.80 16.05 -17.13
N LYS A 215 27.69 15.13 -18.11
CA LYS A 215 26.57 14.18 -18.17
C LYS A 215 26.50 13.25 -16.97
N GLN A 216 27.64 12.80 -16.46
CA GLN A 216 27.69 11.97 -15.26
C GLN A 216 27.22 12.75 -14.04
N ALA A 217 27.65 14.00 -13.88
CA ALA A 217 27.19 14.88 -12.81
C ALA A 217 25.69 15.18 -12.92
N GLU A 218 25.16 15.43 -14.13
CA GLU A 218 23.73 15.60 -14.37
C GLU A 218 22.94 14.33 -14.01
N ALA A 219 23.42 13.15 -14.40
CA ALA A 219 22.78 11.88 -14.07
C ALA A 219 22.80 11.61 -12.56
N ALA A 220 23.93 11.84 -11.89
CA ALA A 220 24.05 11.74 -10.44
C ALA A 220 23.11 12.72 -9.73
N GLY A 221 23.04 13.97 -10.21
CA GLY A 221 22.11 14.98 -9.69
C GLY A 221 20.64 14.56 -9.81
N LYS A 222 20.24 14.00 -10.96
CA LYS A 222 18.88 13.45 -11.14
C LYS A 222 18.62 12.26 -10.22
N GLN A 223 19.60 11.39 -10.02
CA GLN A 223 19.47 10.26 -9.08
C GLN A 223 19.34 10.74 -7.63
N ALA A 224 20.07 11.79 -7.24
CA ALA A 224 19.95 12.42 -5.94
C ALA A 224 18.57 13.06 -5.72
N GLU A 225 18.06 13.77 -6.73
CA GLU A 225 16.72 14.36 -6.73
C GLU A 225 15.64 13.28 -6.62
N ALA A 226 15.70 12.24 -7.45
CA ALA A 226 14.75 11.13 -7.39
C ALA A 226 14.80 10.37 -6.05
N ALA A 227 15.98 10.22 -5.45
CA ALA A 227 16.12 9.62 -4.13
C ALA A 227 15.54 10.51 -3.02
N THR A 228 15.67 11.83 -3.17
CA THR A 228 15.08 12.82 -2.25
C THR A 228 13.56 12.78 -2.32
N ASP A 229 12.97 12.78 -3.52
CA ASP A 229 11.53 12.64 -3.73
C ASP A 229 10.95 11.38 -3.06
N LYS A 230 11.66 10.25 -3.18
CA LYS A 230 11.28 8.99 -2.52
C LYS A 230 11.38 9.08 -1.00
N ALA A 231 12.41 9.75 -0.48
CA ALA A 231 12.57 9.97 0.96
C ALA A 231 11.45 10.86 1.52
N GLU A 232 11.05 11.92 0.81
CA GLU A 232 9.93 12.77 1.20
C GLU A 232 8.61 12.00 1.22
N GLU A 233 8.35 11.18 0.20
CA GLU A 233 7.13 10.37 0.15
C GLU A 233 7.10 9.34 1.29
N ALA A 234 8.20 8.63 1.53
CA ALA A 234 8.31 7.65 2.61
C ALA A 234 8.16 8.32 3.99
N SER A 235 8.72 9.51 4.17
CA SER A 235 8.51 10.33 5.38
C SER A 235 7.04 10.69 5.58
N GLY A 236 6.36 11.13 4.50
CA GLY A 236 4.93 11.42 4.54
C GLY A 236 4.07 10.20 4.90
N LYS A 237 4.43 9.00 4.41
CA LYS A 237 3.78 7.73 4.80
C LYS A 237 4.02 7.42 6.28
N ALA A 238 5.24 7.56 6.77
CA ALA A 238 5.59 7.33 8.17
C ALA A 238 4.81 8.26 9.12
N ILE A 239 4.69 9.54 8.78
CA ILE A 239 3.92 10.52 9.56
C ILE A 239 2.44 10.13 9.60
N ALA A 240 1.85 9.75 8.46
CA ALA A 240 0.45 9.34 8.40
C ALA A 240 0.18 8.06 9.21
N ALA A 241 1.05 7.04 9.08
CA ALA A 241 0.93 5.81 9.83
C ALA A 241 1.10 6.02 11.34
N ALA A 242 2.01 6.91 11.77
CA ALA A 242 2.18 7.28 13.16
C ALA A 242 0.91 7.94 13.74
N ALA A 243 0.28 8.86 13.00
CA ALA A 243 -0.96 9.49 13.42
C ALA A 243 -2.11 8.47 13.57
N LEU A 244 -2.21 7.51 12.65
CA LEU A 244 -3.18 6.41 12.75
C LEU A 244 -2.92 5.51 13.96
N ALA A 245 -1.65 5.21 14.25
CA ALA A 245 -1.28 4.41 15.41
C ALA A 245 -1.64 5.11 16.73
N GLU A 246 -1.41 6.42 16.83
CA GLU A 246 -1.80 7.23 17.98
C GLU A 246 -3.32 7.24 18.18
N ASP A 247 -4.06 7.52 17.11
CA ASP A 247 -5.53 7.53 17.11
C ASP A 247 -6.14 6.16 17.45
N ALA A 248 -5.56 5.07 16.92
CA ALA A 248 -5.95 3.70 17.25
C ALA A 248 -5.67 3.36 18.72
N ALA A 249 -4.51 3.76 19.25
CA ALA A 249 -4.15 3.55 20.65
C ALA A 249 -5.07 4.32 21.60
N GLU A 250 -5.38 5.59 21.32
CA GLU A 250 -6.31 6.39 22.13
C GLU A 250 -7.72 5.78 22.17
N ARG A 251 -8.23 5.34 21.02
CA ARG A 251 -9.55 4.68 20.97
C ARG A 251 -9.53 3.34 21.67
N ALA A 252 -8.49 2.54 21.47
CA ALA A 252 -8.36 1.27 22.16
C ALA A 252 -8.35 1.45 23.68
N ALA A 253 -7.68 2.48 24.20
CA ALA A 253 -7.72 2.82 25.62
C ALA A 253 -9.13 3.19 26.08
N LYS A 254 -9.80 4.15 25.42
CA LYS A 254 -11.15 4.61 25.77
C LYS A 254 -12.18 3.48 25.74
N GLU A 255 -12.10 2.62 24.73
CA GLU A 255 -13.05 1.52 24.56
C GLU A 255 -12.76 0.34 25.48
N THR A 256 -11.49 0.08 25.82
CA THR A 256 -11.14 -0.92 26.84
C THR A 256 -11.68 -0.51 28.21
N GLU A 257 -11.55 0.77 28.57
CA GLU A 257 -12.16 1.32 29.80
C GLU A 257 -13.70 1.19 29.78
N ALA A 258 -14.33 1.45 28.63
CA ALA A 258 -15.78 1.32 28.48
C ALA A 258 -16.25 -0.15 28.52
N ALA A 259 -15.45 -1.07 27.99
CA ALA A 259 -15.76 -2.50 27.92
C ALA A 259 -15.79 -3.18 29.30
N LYS A 260 -15.21 -2.55 30.34
CA LYS A 260 -15.15 -3.07 31.72
C LYS A 260 -14.64 -4.52 31.80
N ASN A 261 -15.54 -5.49 31.85
CA ASN A 261 -15.24 -6.92 32.00
C ASN A 261 -15.34 -7.72 30.68
N ASP A 262 -15.62 -7.06 29.56
CA ASP A 262 -15.65 -7.72 28.25
C ASP A 262 -14.22 -7.83 27.68
N ALA A 263 -13.56 -8.93 28.04
CA ALA A 263 -12.21 -9.25 27.62
C ALA A 263 -12.09 -9.46 26.09
N GLY A 264 -13.17 -9.88 25.42
CA GLY A 264 -13.19 -10.09 23.97
C GLY A 264 -13.08 -8.77 23.22
N ARG A 265 -13.95 -7.81 23.56
CA ARG A 265 -13.91 -6.46 22.97
C ARG A 265 -12.60 -5.73 23.25
N ALA A 266 -12.09 -5.82 24.48
CA ALA A 266 -10.80 -5.24 24.84
C ALA A 266 -9.64 -5.84 24.00
N THR A 267 -9.66 -7.15 23.76
CA THR A 267 -8.61 -7.83 22.98
C THR A 267 -8.60 -7.40 21.51
N VAL A 268 -9.77 -7.27 20.87
CA VAL A 268 -9.86 -6.81 19.48
C VAL A 268 -9.29 -5.40 19.34
N LYS A 269 -9.62 -4.50 20.27
CA LYS A 269 -9.12 -3.12 20.28
C LYS A 269 -7.61 -3.03 20.48
N ALA A 270 -7.08 -3.83 21.40
CA ALA A 270 -5.64 -3.93 21.61
C ALA A 270 -4.91 -4.45 20.37
N ARG A 271 -5.48 -5.43 19.65
CA ARG A 271 -4.92 -5.94 18.38
C ARG A 271 -4.89 -4.86 17.31
N GLN A 272 -5.98 -4.12 17.12
CA GLN A 272 -6.03 -3.02 16.15
C GLN A 272 -4.95 -1.95 16.43
N ALA A 273 -4.81 -1.52 17.68
CA ALA A 273 -3.76 -0.58 18.06
C ALA A 273 -2.36 -1.15 17.82
N ALA A 274 -2.15 -2.44 18.11
CA ALA A 274 -0.87 -3.11 17.85
C ALA A 274 -0.57 -3.21 16.34
N ASP A 275 -1.56 -3.50 15.51
CA ASP A 275 -1.39 -3.60 14.05
C ASP A 275 -1.06 -2.24 13.45
N ALA A 276 -1.74 -1.17 13.88
CA ALA A 276 -1.43 0.19 13.46
C ALA A 276 -0.01 0.61 13.90
N ALA A 277 0.40 0.25 15.12
CA ALA A 277 1.75 0.51 15.61
C ALA A 277 2.83 -0.24 14.81
N ARG A 278 2.57 -1.49 14.40
CA ARG A 278 3.49 -2.23 13.50
C ARG A 278 3.61 -1.57 12.14
N ALA A 279 2.49 -1.17 11.54
CA ALA A 279 2.50 -0.45 10.27
C ALA A 279 3.29 0.88 10.36
N ALA A 280 3.12 1.63 11.45
CA ALA A 280 3.90 2.85 11.69
C ALA A 280 5.41 2.57 11.81
N ALA A 281 5.79 1.50 12.51
CA ALA A 281 7.19 1.09 12.63
C ALA A 281 7.80 0.69 11.27
N GLU A 282 7.06 -0.08 10.46
CA GLU A 282 7.48 -0.47 9.11
C GLU A 282 7.66 0.75 8.20
N ALA A 283 6.70 1.67 8.20
CA ALA A 283 6.78 2.91 7.42
C ALA A 283 7.97 3.78 7.86
N ALA A 284 8.25 3.87 9.16
CA ALA A 284 9.42 4.57 9.68
C ALA A 284 10.74 3.93 9.21
N GLN A 285 10.84 2.60 9.20
CA GLN A 285 12.02 1.90 8.67
C GLN A 285 12.22 2.17 7.17
N GLN A 286 11.13 2.18 6.39
CA GLN A 286 11.19 2.55 4.97
C GLN A 286 11.67 4.00 4.78
N ALA A 287 11.17 4.94 5.59
CA ALA A 287 11.61 6.34 5.54
C ALA A 287 13.10 6.49 5.89
N ILE A 288 13.59 5.78 6.90
CA ILE A 288 15.03 5.75 7.24
C ILE A 288 15.85 5.18 6.08
N GLY A 289 15.39 4.07 5.47
CA GLY A 289 16.04 3.46 4.32
C GLY A 289 16.13 4.41 3.13
N ALA A 290 15.03 5.09 2.80
CA ALA A 290 14.94 6.07 1.72
C ALA A 290 15.81 7.31 1.99
N ALA A 291 15.81 7.83 3.22
CA ALA A 291 16.68 8.94 3.62
C ALA A 291 18.17 8.58 3.53
N ASN A 292 18.53 7.37 3.94
CA ASN A 292 19.90 6.86 3.77
C ASN A 292 20.28 6.69 2.29
N ALA A 293 19.32 6.29 1.43
CA ALA A 293 19.56 6.24 -0.01
C ALA A 293 19.77 7.63 -0.60
N ALA A 294 18.95 8.61 -0.23
CA ALA A 294 19.13 10.01 -0.65
C ALA A 294 20.50 10.56 -0.22
N ASN A 295 20.90 10.34 1.03
CA ASN A 295 22.20 10.77 1.54
C ASN A 295 23.40 10.12 0.85
N ARG A 296 23.24 8.91 0.28
CA ARG A 296 24.30 8.24 -0.49
C ARG A 296 24.37 8.72 -1.94
N SER A 297 23.26 9.24 -2.47
CA SER A 297 23.16 9.74 -3.84
C SER A 297 23.55 11.22 -3.98
N ALA A 298 23.54 11.97 -2.87
CA ALA A 298 23.97 13.37 -2.79
C ALA A 298 25.50 13.52 -2.71
#